data_AF-A0A917DGP3-F1
#
_entry.id   AF-A0A917DGP3-F1
#
_cell.length_a   1.000
_cell.length_b   1.000
_cell.length_c   1.000
_cell.angle_alpha   90.00
_cell.angle_beta   90.00
_cell.angle_gamma   90.00
#
_symmetry.space_group_name_H-M   'P 1'
#
loop_
_entity.id
_entity.type
_entity.pdbx_description
1 polymer ?
#
loop_
_entity_poly.entity_id
_entity_poly.type
_entity_poly.pdbx_seq_one_letter_code
_entity_poly.pdbx_strand_id
1 'polypeptide(L)'
;MDTALTPSQGPAARAGEFLRAYGAIFGMIAVLGIFWYLKPAFGSPGNIGNVLRQSAVVVILALGLTIVMKMRGVDLSIAQTADAAGLMAAMLILNGYPIWLAFVAPLGLGLVIGIVNAGLMAYVGIPAIIGSLGMMFVIRSGELLATNGAEPQILFTLPRGVTKTFLFLGQKSVGPFPALILLAAAVFVLVFVLMRYTAFSRYAKAVGSNVRAAFLAGIDIRATFGLGFVIAGVLAALAGIALVSRTGIAMPRGAEPFLLDAFAAVYLGTLASKRGEMSVTGTLVGALFIGFLTNGLTMLGLGAPYRYALNGGFILLAMAIGGLKRDN
;
A
#
# COMPACT_ATOMS: atom_id res chain seq x y z
N MET A 1 29.08 11.89 -38.57
CA MET A 1 27.92 12.23 -39.41
C MET A 1 26.91 11.11 -39.23
N ASP A 2 25.88 11.34 -38.43
CA ASP A 2 24.53 10.76 -38.59
C ASP A 2 23.65 11.30 -37.46
N THR A 3 23.34 12.59 -37.57
CA THR A 3 22.16 13.18 -36.94
C THR A 3 20.94 12.67 -37.70
N ALA A 4 20.51 11.45 -37.42
CA ALA A 4 19.22 10.96 -37.89
C ALA A 4 18.12 11.77 -37.19
N LEU A 5 17.59 12.75 -37.93
CA LEU A 5 16.40 13.49 -37.61
C LEU A 5 15.26 12.50 -37.36
N THR A 6 14.88 12.29 -36.10
CA THR A 6 13.62 11.61 -35.78
C THR A 6 12.49 12.36 -36.49
N PRO A 7 11.67 11.71 -37.32
CA PRO A 7 10.62 12.39 -38.05
C PRO A 7 9.69 13.05 -37.04
N SER A 8 9.40 14.34 -37.25
CA SER A 8 8.43 15.07 -36.43
C SER A 8 7.09 14.36 -36.54
N GLN A 9 6.72 13.57 -35.52
CA GLN A 9 5.44 12.86 -35.48
C GLN A 9 4.29 13.87 -35.67
N GLY A 10 3.37 13.57 -36.60
CA GLY A 10 2.22 14.41 -36.88
C GLY A 10 1.31 14.60 -35.65
N PRO A 11 0.43 15.62 -35.64
CA PRO A 11 -0.44 15.93 -34.50
C PRO A 11 -1.28 14.74 -34.02
N ALA A 12 -1.73 13.89 -34.95
CA ALA A 12 -2.50 12.69 -34.64
C ALA A 12 -1.68 11.58 -33.95
N ALA A 13 -0.39 11.41 -34.34
CA ALA A 13 0.51 10.47 -33.69
C ALA A 13 0.90 10.94 -32.28
N ARG A 14 1.14 12.24 -32.10
CA ARG A 14 1.37 12.86 -30.78
C ARG A 14 0.13 12.78 -29.88
N ALA A 15 -1.06 12.98 -30.42
CA ALA A 15 -2.31 12.81 -29.69
C ALA A 15 -2.53 11.34 -29.28
N GLY A 16 -2.20 10.39 -30.17
CA GLY A 16 -2.23 8.96 -29.88
C GLY A 16 -1.26 8.54 -28.76
N GLU A 17 -0.02 9.03 -28.77
CA GLU A 17 0.95 8.82 -27.68
C GLU A 17 0.50 9.49 -26.37
N PHE A 18 -0.04 10.70 -26.44
CA PHE A 18 -0.54 11.42 -25.27
C PHE A 18 -1.74 10.72 -24.61
N LEU A 19 -2.71 10.28 -25.42
CA LEU A 19 -3.85 9.48 -24.94
C LEU A 19 -3.40 8.12 -24.39
N ARG A 20 -2.40 7.47 -25.01
CA ARG A 20 -1.83 6.21 -24.50
C ARG A 20 -1.03 6.38 -23.20
N ALA A 21 -0.46 7.57 -22.97
CA ALA A 21 0.34 7.90 -21.78
C ALA A 21 -0.51 8.40 -20.61
N TYR A 22 -1.62 9.10 -20.86
CA TYR A 22 -2.43 9.74 -19.82
C TYR A 22 -3.89 9.25 -19.77
N GLY A 23 -4.33 8.40 -20.70
CA GLY A 23 -5.71 7.94 -20.80
C GLY A 23 -6.25 7.28 -19.53
N ALA A 24 -5.40 6.57 -18.77
CA ALA A 24 -5.79 6.00 -17.49
C ALA A 24 -6.05 7.07 -16.42
N ILE A 25 -5.25 8.14 -16.37
CA ILE A 25 -5.47 9.26 -15.44
C ILE A 25 -6.76 9.99 -15.81
N PHE A 26 -7.01 10.22 -17.09
CA PHE A 26 -8.29 10.78 -17.55
C PHE A 26 -9.47 9.88 -17.18
N GLY A 27 -9.34 8.56 -17.35
CA GLY A 27 -10.36 7.60 -16.93
C GLY A 27 -10.63 7.64 -15.44
N MET A 28 -9.57 7.70 -14.61
CA MET A 28 -9.69 7.87 -13.16
C MET A 28 -10.44 9.16 -12.81
N ILE A 29 -10.04 10.30 -13.39
CA ILE A 29 -10.68 11.59 -13.18
C ILE A 29 -12.15 11.55 -13.62
N ALA A 30 -12.46 10.93 -14.76
CA ALA A 30 -13.82 10.80 -15.26
C ALA A 30 -14.70 10.01 -14.28
N VAL A 31 -14.22 8.89 -13.75
CA VAL A 31 -14.93 8.09 -12.74
C VAL A 31 -15.19 8.94 -11.47
N LEU A 32 -14.21 9.70 -11.00
CA LEU A 32 -14.39 10.59 -9.85
C LEU A 32 -15.39 11.72 -10.15
N GLY A 33 -15.38 12.26 -11.38
CA GLY A 33 -16.34 13.25 -11.85
C GLY A 33 -17.78 12.71 -11.89
N ILE A 34 -17.95 11.44 -12.28
CA ILE A 34 -19.26 10.76 -12.24
C ILE A 34 -19.76 10.65 -10.80
N PHE A 35 -18.92 10.24 -9.84
CA PHE A 35 -19.34 10.20 -8.43
C PHE A 35 -19.72 11.57 -7.90
N TRP A 36 -18.95 12.61 -8.25
CA TRP A 36 -19.27 13.98 -7.85
C TRP A 36 -20.60 14.46 -8.44
N TYR A 37 -20.86 14.16 -9.71
CA TYR A 37 -22.12 14.49 -10.36
C TYR A 37 -23.31 13.76 -9.72
N LEU A 38 -23.18 12.45 -9.46
CA LEU A 38 -24.25 11.63 -8.86
C LEU A 38 -24.47 11.93 -7.37
N LYS A 39 -23.42 12.33 -6.65
CA LYS A 39 -23.43 12.63 -5.22
C LYS A 39 -22.63 13.91 -4.97
N PRO A 40 -23.22 15.12 -5.03
CA PRO A 40 -22.49 16.37 -4.82
C PRO A 40 -21.69 16.44 -3.51
N ALA A 41 -22.19 15.79 -2.45
CA ALA A 41 -21.50 15.67 -1.16
C ALA A 41 -20.15 14.94 -1.24
N PHE A 42 -19.91 14.14 -2.30
CA PHE A 42 -18.64 13.48 -2.58
C PHE A 42 -17.48 14.48 -2.69
N GLY A 43 -17.71 15.63 -3.32
CA GLY A 43 -16.72 16.70 -3.46
C GLY A 43 -16.62 17.64 -2.27
N SER A 44 -17.38 17.41 -1.19
CA SER A 44 -17.36 18.30 -0.02
C SER A 44 -15.99 18.26 0.68
N PRO A 45 -15.48 19.39 1.22
CA PRO A 45 -14.21 19.41 1.94
C PRO A 45 -14.15 18.40 3.10
N GLY A 46 -15.28 18.21 3.79
CA GLY A 46 -15.42 17.21 4.85
C GLY A 46 -15.24 15.78 4.34
N ASN A 47 -15.87 15.43 3.20
CA ASN A 47 -15.70 14.12 2.60
C ASN A 47 -14.27 13.93 2.07
N ILE A 48 -13.70 14.91 1.37
CA ILE A 48 -12.31 14.86 0.89
C ILE A 48 -11.35 14.61 2.05
N GLY A 49 -11.47 15.36 3.15
CA GLY A 49 -10.65 15.15 4.35
C GLY A 49 -10.84 13.76 4.98
N ASN A 50 -12.06 13.21 4.94
CA ASN A 50 -12.33 11.85 5.39
C ASN A 50 -11.70 10.79 4.49
N VAL A 51 -11.77 10.96 3.17
CA VAL A 51 -11.18 10.05 2.19
C VAL A 51 -9.66 10.09 2.24
N LEU A 52 -9.03 11.24 2.47
CA LEU A 52 -7.58 11.31 2.60
C LEU A 52 -7.09 10.60 3.88
N ARG A 53 -7.80 10.75 5.01
CA ARG A 53 -7.56 9.94 6.24
C ARG A 53 -7.85 8.45 5.99
N GLN A 54 -8.92 8.20 5.24
CA GLN A 54 -9.26 7.01 4.47
C GLN A 54 -8.07 6.19 3.99
N SER A 55 -7.48 6.80 2.97
CA SER A 55 -6.44 6.30 2.09
C SER A 55 -5.08 6.23 2.74
N ALA A 56 -4.82 6.95 3.83
CA ALA A 56 -3.52 6.95 4.49
C ALA A 56 -3.01 5.52 4.79
N VAL A 57 -3.89 4.64 5.28
CA VAL A 57 -3.58 3.22 5.55
C VAL A 57 -3.22 2.47 4.26
N VAL A 58 -4.04 2.63 3.21
CA VAL A 58 -3.81 2.01 1.89
C VAL A 58 -2.52 2.51 1.26
N VAL A 59 -2.23 3.81 1.36
CA VAL A 59 -1.00 4.41 0.83
C VAL A 59 0.21 3.78 1.48
N ILE A 60 0.25 3.69 2.82
CA ILE A 60 1.40 3.13 3.54
C ILE A 60 1.62 1.66 3.16
N LEU A 61 0.56 0.84 3.12
CA LEU A 61 0.64 -0.56 2.69
C LEU A 61 1.09 -0.70 1.24
N ALA A 62 0.47 0.06 0.32
CA ALA A 62 0.78 0.02 -1.10
C ALA A 62 2.23 0.43 -1.36
N LEU A 63 2.78 1.40 -0.61
CA LEU A 63 4.19 1.77 -0.70
C LEU A 63 5.12 0.63 -0.29
N GLY A 64 4.80 -0.13 0.76
CA GLY A 64 5.52 -1.35 1.14
C GLY A 64 5.48 -2.40 0.03
N LEU A 65 4.28 -2.68 -0.51
CA LEU A 65 4.10 -3.60 -1.63
C LEU A 65 4.89 -3.16 -2.88
N THR A 66 4.90 -1.87 -3.20
CA THR A 66 5.64 -1.35 -4.35
C THR A 66 7.12 -1.68 -4.29
N ILE A 67 7.74 -1.64 -3.11
CA ILE A 67 9.16 -1.95 -2.95
C ILE A 67 9.41 -3.43 -3.31
N VAL A 68 8.62 -4.34 -2.74
CA VAL A 68 8.76 -5.79 -2.96
C VAL A 68 8.41 -6.18 -4.40
N MET A 69 7.30 -5.66 -4.93
CA MET A 69 6.81 -5.95 -6.27
C MET A 69 7.70 -5.42 -7.38
N LYS A 70 8.42 -4.31 -7.14
CA LYS A 70 9.39 -3.79 -8.11
C LYS A 70 10.54 -4.77 -8.37
N MET A 71 10.84 -5.64 -7.41
CA MET A 71 11.84 -6.71 -7.53
C MET A 71 11.22 -8.05 -7.95
N ARG A 72 9.97 -8.06 -8.43
CA ARG A 72 9.17 -9.25 -8.77
C ARG A 72 8.85 -10.16 -7.57
N GLY A 73 8.94 -9.64 -6.36
CA GLY A 73 8.42 -10.29 -5.16
C GLY A 73 6.92 -10.05 -5.00
N VAL A 74 6.30 -10.78 -4.08
CA VAL A 74 4.93 -10.54 -3.63
C VAL A 74 4.89 -10.80 -2.13
N ASP A 75 4.28 -9.88 -1.37
CA ASP A 75 4.07 -10.05 0.06
C ASP A 75 2.57 -10.03 0.37
N LEU A 76 1.97 -11.21 0.47
CA LEU A 76 0.58 -11.36 0.90
C LEU A 76 0.42 -11.18 2.42
N SER A 77 1.49 -11.37 3.19
CA SER A 77 1.49 -11.25 4.65
C SER A 77 1.39 -9.82 5.16
N ILE A 78 1.58 -8.83 4.28
CA ILE A 78 1.60 -7.40 4.65
C ILE A 78 0.33 -6.94 5.37
N ALA A 79 -0.84 -7.43 4.97
CA ALA A 79 -2.10 -7.04 5.62
C ALA A 79 -2.26 -7.68 7.00
N GLN A 80 -1.93 -8.97 7.16
CA GLN A 80 -1.96 -9.60 8.49
C GLN A 80 -0.86 -9.09 9.41
N THR A 81 0.27 -8.65 8.87
CA THR A 81 1.30 -7.95 9.65
C THR A 81 0.75 -6.63 10.21
N ALA A 82 0.00 -5.88 9.41
CA ALA A 82 -0.66 -4.65 9.86
C ALA A 82 -1.75 -4.94 10.90
N ASP A 83 -2.54 -6.00 10.70
CA ASP A 83 -3.57 -6.43 11.65
C ASP A 83 -2.95 -6.78 13.01
N ALA A 84 -1.93 -7.63 13.02
CA ALA A 84 -1.25 -8.09 14.23
C ALA A 84 -0.58 -6.93 14.97
N ALA A 85 0.03 -5.99 14.24
CA ALA A 85 0.60 -4.79 14.82
C ALA A 85 -0.47 -3.90 15.48
N GLY A 86 -1.60 -3.69 14.81
CA GLY A 86 -2.73 -2.95 15.37
C GLY A 86 -3.33 -3.61 16.61
N LEU A 87 -3.51 -4.93 16.57
CA LEU A 87 -4.00 -5.74 17.67
C LEU A 87 -3.04 -5.69 18.87
N MET A 88 -1.74 -5.84 18.63
CA MET A 88 -0.71 -5.72 19.67
C MET A 88 -0.74 -4.34 20.32
N ALA A 89 -0.85 -3.26 19.53
CA ALA A 89 -0.98 -1.90 20.06
C ALA A 89 -2.19 -1.77 21.00
N ALA A 90 -3.35 -2.28 20.56
CA ALA A 90 -4.57 -2.25 21.35
C ALA A 90 -4.46 -3.08 22.63
N MET A 91 -3.90 -4.28 22.56
CA MET A 91 -3.69 -5.14 23.73
C MET A 91 -2.77 -4.48 24.75
N LEU A 92 -1.66 -3.89 24.34
CA LEU A 92 -0.75 -3.20 25.26
C LEU A 92 -1.46 -2.07 25.99
N ILE A 93 -2.26 -1.29 25.28
CA ILE A 93 -3.04 -0.20 25.86
C ILE A 93 -4.10 -0.73 26.84
N LEU A 94 -4.85 -1.76 26.45
CA LEU A 94 -5.92 -2.33 27.27
C LEU A 94 -5.39 -2.99 28.55
N ASN A 95 -4.17 -3.53 28.50
CA ASN A 95 -3.48 -4.07 29.66
C ASN A 95 -2.75 -2.99 30.49
N GLY A 96 -2.91 -1.71 30.17
CA GLY A 96 -2.37 -0.61 30.97
C GLY A 96 -0.88 -0.34 30.80
N TYR A 97 -0.23 -0.88 29.76
CA TYR A 97 1.17 -0.58 29.48
C TYR A 97 1.37 0.88 29.03
N PRO A 98 2.58 1.44 29.20
CA PRO A 98 2.89 2.80 28.75
C PRO A 98 2.61 3.01 27.27
N ILE A 99 2.04 4.17 26.93
CA ILE A 99 1.56 4.47 25.56
C ILE A 99 2.65 4.40 24.47
N TRP A 100 3.90 4.72 24.82
CA TRP A 100 5.01 4.65 23.87
C TRP A 100 5.27 3.21 23.40
N LEU A 101 4.99 2.21 24.24
CA LEU A 101 5.16 0.80 23.91
C LEU A 101 4.14 0.35 22.85
N ALA A 102 2.95 0.95 22.83
CA ALA A 102 1.95 0.74 21.80
C ALA A 102 2.34 1.30 20.42
N PHE A 103 3.44 2.05 20.32
CA PHE A 103 4.06 2.42 19.04
C PHE A 103 5.29 1.56 18.74
N VAL A 104 6.18 1.38 19.72
CA VAL A 104 7.47 0.72 19.51
C VAL A 104 7.34 -0.79 19.32
N ALA A 105 6.56 -1.47 20.16
CA ALA A 105 6.48 -2.92 20.11
C ALA A 105 5.81 -3.45 18.81
N PRO A 106 4.73 -2.83 18.29
CA PRO A 106 4.18 -3.23 16.99
C PRO A 106 5.13 -2.98 15.82
N LEU A 107 5.90 -1.90 15.82
CA LEU A 107 6.94 -1.67 14.82
C LEU A 107 8.03 -2.75 14.90
N GLY A 108 8.40 -3.17 16.12
CA GLY A 108 9.27 -4.32 16.35
C GLY A 108 8.71 -5.63 15.79
N LEU A 109 7.41 -5.88 15.97
CA LEU A 109 6.74 -7.05 15.38
C LEU A 109 6.82 -7.04 13.84
N GLY A 110 6.52 -5.91 13.21
CA GLY A 110 6.65 -5.75 11.76
C GLY A 110 8.08 -5.94 11.25
N LEU A 111 9.06 -5.44 12.00
CA LEU A 111 10.49 -5.66 11.71
C LEU A 111 10.85 -7.16 11.78
N VAL A 112 10.45 -7.86 12.83
CA VAL A 112 10.72 -9.30 13.01
C VAL A 112 10.08 -10.11 11.88
N ILE A 113 8.81 -9.86 11.58
CA ILE A 113 8.10 -10.54 10.48
C ILE A 113 8.81 -10.26 9.14
N GLY A 114 9.21 -9.01 8.90
CA GLY A 114 9.96 -8.63 7.71
C GLY A 114 11.31 -9.33 7.60
N ILE A 115 12.03 -9.51 8.71
CA ILE A 115 13.31 -10.27 8.76
C ILE A 115 13.06 -11.75 8.48
N VAL A 116 12.03 -12.35 9.08
CA VAL A 116 11.66 -13.75 8.84
C VAL A 116 11.33 -13.96 7.37
N ASN A 117 10.50 -13.09 6.79
CA ASN A 117 10.21 -13.11 5.36
C ASN A 117 11.49 -12.92 4.53
N ALA A 118 12.35 -11.96 4.87
CA ALA A 118 13.62 -11.79 4.17
C ALA A 118 14.46 -13.08 4.18
N GLY A 119 14.57 -13.76 5.33
CA GLY A 119 15.25 -15.05 5.45
C GLY A 119 14.64 -16.13 4.56
N LEU A 120 13.32 -16.33 4.66
CA LEU A 120 12.61 -17.38 3.94
C LEU A 120 12.62 -17.17 2.42
N MET A 121 12.32 -15.96 1.95
CA MET A 121 12.17 -15.70 0.52
C MET A 121 13.50 -15.39 -0.16
N ALA A 122 14.42 -14.68 0.49
CA ALA A 122 15.68 -14.26 -0.15
C ALA A 122 16.82 -15.25 0.06
N TYR A 123 16.89 -15.94 1.21
CA TYR A 123 18.01 -16.83 1.54
C TYR A 123 17.67 -18.30 1.40
N VAL A 124 16.53 -18.74 1.93
CA VAL A 124 16.05 -20.12 1.76
C VAL A 124 15.55 -20.35 0.33
N GLY A 125 15.04 -19.30 -0.34
CA GLY A 125 14.59 -19.36 -1.73
C GLY A 125 13.15 -19.85 -1.89
N ILE A 126 12.32 -19.72 -0.86
CA ILE A 126 10.89 -20.01 -0.98
C ILE A 126 10.25 -19.01 -1.94
N PRO A 127 9.46 -19.44 -2.94
CA PRO A 127 8.74 -18.52 -3.82
C PRO A 127 7.88 -17.53 -3.03
N ALA A 128 8.03 -16.24 -3.32
CA ALA A 128 7.50 -15.16 -2.47
C ALA A 128 5.98 -15.24 -2.22
N ILE A 129 5.20 -15.62 -3.23
CA ILE A 129 3.75 -15.81 -3.09
C ILE A 129 3.44 -16.91 -2.07
N ILE A 130 4.08 -18.09 -2.21
CA ILE A 130 3.83 -19.25 -1.35
C ILE A 130 4.31 -18.95 0.08
N GLY A 131 5.51 -18.40 0.21
CA GLY A 131 6.08 -18.10 1.52
C GLY A 131 5.26 -17.04 2.27
N SER A 132 4.88 -15.94 1.61
CA SER A 132 4.11 -14.88 2.26
C SER A 132 2.67 -15.29 2.55
N LEU A 133 2.06 -16.14 1.71
CA LEU A 133 0.78 -16.78 2.01
C LEU A 133 0.89 -17.67 3.26
N GLY A 134 1.94 -18.47 3.38
CA GLY A 134 2.22 -19.27 4.58
C GLY A 134 2.39 -18.38 5.82
N MET A 135 3.15 -17.29 5.69
CA MET A 135 3.35 -16.34 6.78
C MET A 135 2.04 -15.65 7.21
N MET A 136 1.11 -15.36 6.29
CA MET A 136 -0.24 -14.87 6.64
C MET A 136 -0.92 -15.81 7.64
N PHE A 137 -0.88 -17.12 7.41
CA PHE A 137 -1.52 -18.10 8.29
C PHE A 137 -0.81 -18.23 9.64
N VAL A 138 0.52 -18.12 9.67
CA VAL A 138 1.30 -18.12 10.91
C VAL A 138 0.96 -16.90 11.76
N ILE A 139 0.94 -15.70 11.16
CA ILE A 139 0.56 -14.46 11.86
C ILE A 139 -0.87 -14.57 12.38
N ARG A 140 -1.80 -15.01 11.52
CA ARG A 140 -3.20 -15.22 11.89
C ARG A 140 -3.37 -16.20 13.05
N SER A 141 -2.61 -17.28 13.07
CA SER A 141 -2.62 -18.23 14.19
C SER A 141 -2.19 -17.54 15.49
N GLY A 142 -1.14 -16.71 15.45
CA GLY A 142 -0.71 -15.90 16.59
C GLY A 142 -1.79 -14.94 17.08
N GLU A 143 -2.50 -14.28 16.18
CA GLU A 143 -3.63 -13.39 16.52
C GLU A 143 -4.78 -14.15 17.19
N LEU A 144 -5.15 -15.32 16.65
CA LEU A 144 -6.17 -16.18 17.25
C LEU A 144 -5.77 -16.64 18.64
N LEU A 145 -4.51 -17.06 18.85
CA LEU A 145 -4.02 -17.44 20.17
C LEU A 145 -4.05 -16.26 21.15
N ALA A 146 -3.59 -15.08 20.71
CA ALA A 146 -3.57 -13.88 21.55
C ALA A 146 -4.98 -13.39 21.93
N THR A 147 -5.99 -13.75 21.15
CA THR A 147 -7.38 -13.32 21.34
C THR A 147 -8.32 -14.42 21.83
N ASN A 148 -7.79 -15.58 22.23
CA ASN A 148 -8.58 -16.77 22.62
C ASN A 148 -9.59 -17.20 21.54
N GLY A 149 -9.17 -17.16 20.27
CA GLY A 149 -9.99 -17.56 19.13
C GLY A 149 -11.02 -16.51 18.70
N ALA A 150 -10.82 -15.23 19.06
CA ALA A 150 -11.72 -14.17 18.60
C ALA A 150 -11.65 -14.06 17.07
N GLU A 151 -12.80 -14.24 16.44
CA GLU A 151 -13.04 -13.89 15.04
C GLU A 151 -13.75 -12.51 15.00
N PRO A 152 -13.80 -11.79 13.85
CA PRO A 152 -13.97 -10.32 13.75
C PRO A 152 -15.14 -9.64 14.48
N GLN A 153 -16.02 -10.40 15.13
CA GLN A 153 -17.13 -9.92 15.93
C GLN A 153 -16.69 -9.21 17.22
N ILE A 154 -15.46 -9.48 17.72
CA ILE A 154 -14.93 -8.85 18.93
C ILE A 154 -14.20 -7.55 18.58
N LEU A 155 -14.66 -6.45 19.21
CA LEU A 155 -14.09 -5.11 19.03
C LEU A 155 -13.31 -4.69 20.29
N PHE A 156 -11.99 -4.57 20.16
CA PHE A 156 -11.13 -4.03 21.20
C PHE A 156 -11.19 -2.50 21.16
N THR A 157 -12.13 -1.92 21.89
CA THR A 157 -12.35 -0.46 21.92
C THR A 157 -11.41 0.23 22.89
N LEU A 158 -10.65 1.20 22.39
CA LEU A 158 -9.66 1.94 23.16
C LEU A 158 -10.32 2.96 24.10
N PRO A 159 -10.02 2.95 25.42
CA PRO A 159 -10.60 3.90 26.35
C PRO A 159 -10.08 5.32 26.09
N ARG A 160 -10.96 6.24 25.65
CA ARG A 160 -10.57 7.59 25.22
C ARG A 160 -9.87 8.43 26.30
N GLY A 161 -10.09 8.14 27.58
CA GLY A 161 -9.49 8.85 28.71
C GLY A 161 -7.97 8.68 28.80
N VAL A 162 -7.47 7.48 28.54
CA VAL A 162 -6.04 7.10 28.64
C VAL A 162 -5.32 7.09 27.29
N THR A 163 -6.05 7.07 26.18
CA THR A 163 -5.49 6.87 24.83
C THR A 163 -5.36 8.13 23.99
N LYS A 164 -5.55 9.32 24.58
CA LYS A 164 -5.53 10.60 23.85
C LYS A 164 -4.30 10.75 22.95
N THR A 165 -3.12 10.38 23.44
CA THR A 165 -1.85 10.45 22.69
C THR A 165 -1.81 9.46 21.52
N PHE A 166 -2.32 8.24 21.70
CA PHE A 166 -2.37 7.25 20.62
C PHE A 166 -3.40 7.61 19.55
N LEU A 167 -4.61 8.02 19.97
CA LEU A 167 -5.69 8.45 19.07
C LEU A 167 -5.40 9.78 18.38
N PHE A 168 -4.48 10.60 18.91
CA PHE A 168 -4.07 11.85 18.28
C PHE A 168 -3.64 11.63 16.83
N LEU A 169 -2.84 10.59 16.57
CA LEU A 169 -2.30 10.27 15.26
C LEU A 169 -3.40 10.07 14.20
N GLY A 170 -4.49 9.38 14.55
CA GLY A 170 -5.56 9.02 13.63
C GLY A 170 -6.79 9.94 13.65
N GLN A 171 -7.03 10.66 14.74
CA GLN A 171 -8.28 11.41 14.97
C GLN A 171 -8.11 12.93 15.05
N LYS A 172 -6.91 13.43 15.37
CA LYS A 172 -6.65 14.87 15.52
C LYS A 172 -5.92 15.45 14.31
N SER A 173 -5.89 16.78 14.27
CA SER A 173 -5.22 17.56 13.23
C SER A 173 -4.06 18.34 13.84
N VAL A 174 -3.01 18.54 13.04
CA VAL A 174 -1.93 19.48 13.31
C VAL A 174 -2.15 20.68 12.38
N GLY A 175 -2.64 21.78 12.96
CA GLY A 175 -3.14 22.90 12.17
C GLY A 175 -4.31 22.48 11.25
N PRO A 176 -4.32 22.84 9.96
CA PRO A 176 -5.41 22.52 9.05
C PRO A 176 -5.40 21.07 8.56
N PHE A 177 -4.30 20.32 8.77
CA PHE A 177 -4.12 18.99 8.20
C PHE A 177 -4.29 17.89 9.27
N PRO A 178 -5.11 16.85 9.00
CA PRO A 178 -5.15 15.65 9.81
C PRO A 178 -3.76 15.02 10.03
N ALA A 179 -3.44 14.64 11.27
CA ALA A 179 -2.14 14.07 11.63
C ALA A 179 -1.82 12.79 10.81
N LEU A 180 -2.84 11.98 10.53
CA LEU A 180 -2.71 10.77 9.73
C LEU A 180 -2.28 11.02 8.28
N ILE A 181 -2.72 12.14 7.70
CA ILE A 181 -2.31 12.55 6.35
C ILE A 181 -0.85 12.99 6.37
N LEU A 182 -0.43 13.72 7.41
CA LEU A 182 0.97 14.11 7.59
C LEU A 182 1.87 12.89 7.76
N LEU A 183 1.42 11.87 8.51
CA LEU A 183 2.15 10.59 8.61
C LEU A 183 2.30 9.93 7.24
N ALA A 184 1.20 9.77 6.49
CA ALA A 184 1.25 9.15 5.16
C ALA A 184 2.13 9.96 4.19
N ALA A 185 2.10 11.29 4.26
CA ALA A 185 2.96 12.17 3.47
C ALA A 185 4.44 12.02 3.86
N ALA A 186 4.76 11.95 5.15
CA ALA A 186 6.12 11.71 5.63
C ALA A 186 6.65 10.35 5.17
N VAL A 187 5.83 9.29 5.27
CA VAL A 187 6.16 7.95 4.76
C VAL A 187 6.36 7.98 3.25
N PHE A 188 5.48 8.66 2.51
CA PHE A 188 5.63 8.84 1.07
C PHE A 188 6.95 9.50 0.72
N VAL A 189 7.30 10.61 1.37
CA VAL A 189 8.57 11.32 1.13
C VAL A 189 9.76 10.41 1.46
N LEU A 190 9.73 9.70 2.59
CA LEU A 190 10.79 8.77 2.98
C LEU A 190 10.99 7.66 1.94
N VAL A 191 9.91 6.99 1.53
CA VAL A 191 9.94 5.92 0.53
C VAL A 191 10.30 6.47 -0.85
N PHE A 192 9.85 7.68 -1.19
CA PHE A 192 10.20 8.35 -2.44
C PHE A 192 11.70 8.64 -2.49
N VAL A 193 12.27 9.20 -1.42
CA VAL A 193 13.70 9.49 -1.34
C VAL A 193 14.52 8.21 -1.41
N LEU A 194 14.13 7.18 -0.64
CA LEU A 194 14.71 5.85 -0.68
C LEU A 194 14.71 5.31 -2.12
N MET A 195 13.56 5.33 -2.79
CA MET A 195 13.36 4.73 -4.11
C MET A 195 13.80 5.63 -5.28
N ARG A 196 14.25 6.85 -5.04
CA ARG A 196 14.72 7.77 -6.09
C ARG A 196 16.22 8.06 -6.01
N TYR A 197 16.76 8.22 -4.80
CA TYR A 197 18.09 8.78 -4.61
C TYR A 197 19.11 7.81 -4.00
N THR A 198 18.69 6.66 -3.46
CA THR A 198 19.62 5.72 -2.80
C THR A 198 20.16 4.64 -3.74
N ALA A 199 21.26 3.99 -3.34
CA ALA A 199 21.82 2.84 -4.04
C ALA A 199 20.83 1.66 -4.09
N PHE A 200 20.06 1.46 -3.02
CA PHE A 200 19.02 0.44 -2.94
C PHE A 200 18.05 0.52 -4.11
N SER A 201 17.62 1.72 -4.52
CA SER A 201 16.74 1.90 -5.68
C SER A 201 17.32 1.34 -6.98
N ARG A 202 18.62 1.61 -7.23
CA ARG A 202 19.30 1.14 -8.43
C ARG A 202 19.42 -0.39 -8.43
N TYR A 203 19.77 -0.96 -7.28
CA TYR A 203 19.85 -2.41 -7.09
C TYR A 203 18.49 -3.07 -7.25
N ALA A 204 17.45 -2.56 -6.59
CA ALA A 204 16.09 -3.07 -6.71
C ALA A 204 15.59 -3.03 -8.15
N LYS A 205 15.89 -1.95 -8.91
CA LYS A 205 15.55 -1.86 -10.33
C LYS A 205 16.30 -2.90 -11.17
N ALA A 206 17.60 -3.09 -10.93
CA ALA A 206 18.42 -4.07 -11.65
C ALA A 206 17.96 -5.52 -11.39
N VAL A 207 17.69 -5.85 -10.12
CA VAL A 207 17.14 -7.16 -9.70
C VAL A 207 15.79 -7.40 -10.37
N GLY A 208 14.89 -6.41 -10.36
CA GLY A 208 13.58 -6.51 -11.00
C GLY A 208 13.60 -6.59 -12.53
N SER A 209 14.64 -6.06 -13.19
CA SER A 209 14.77 -6.13 -14.65
C SER A 209 15.39 -7.44 -15.11
N ASN A 210 16.56 -7.80 -14.58
CA ASN A 210 17.30 -9.00 -14.94
C ASN A 210 18.22 -9.44 -13.80
N VAL A 211 17.79 -10.49 -13.08
CA VAL A 211 18.51 -11.06 -11.95
C VAL A 211 19.92 -11.53 -12.34
N ARG A 212 20.09 -12.16 -13.51
CA ARG A 212 21.42 -12.64 -13.96
C ARG A 212 22.37 -11.48 -14.24
N ALA A 213 21.89 -10.43 -14.91
CA ALA A 213 22.71 -9.25 -15.17
C ALA A 213 23.06 -8.51 -13.87
N ALA A 214 22.13 -8.43 -12.91
CA ALA A 214 22.39 -7.85 -11.59
C ALA A 214 23.48 -8.62 -10.83
N PHE A 215 23.43 -9.96 -10.87
CA PHE A 215 24.46 -10.82 -10.27
C PHE A 215 25.84 -10.59 -10.90
N LEU A 216 25.93 -10.58 -12.23
CA LEU A 216 27.18 -10.33 -12.95
C LEU A 216 27.73 -8.91 -12.70
N ALA A 217 26.85 -7.95 -12.38
CA ALA A 217 27.23 -6.60 -11.97
C ALA A 217 27.64 -6.49 -10.48
N GLY A 218 27.75 -7.62 -9.76
CA GLY A 218 28.18 -7.66 -8.36
C GLY A 218 27.11 -7.22 -7.34
N ILE A 219 25.84 -7.16 -7.74
CA ILE A 219 24.74 -6.79 -6.84
C ILE A 219 24.34 -8.01 -6.02
N ASP A 220 24.32 -7.87 -4.69
CA ASP A 220 23.76 -8.90 -3.80
C ASP A 220 22.23 -8.92 -3.93
N ILE A 221 21.75 -9.89 -4.72
CA ILE A 221 20.32 -10.11 -4.97
C ILE A 221 19.59 -10.44 -3.67
N ARG A 222 20.18 -11.27 -2.80
CA ARG A 222 19.52 -11.78 -1.60
C ARG A 222 19.33 -10.66 -0.59
N ALA A 223 20.39 -9.89 -0.33
CA ALA A 223 20.32 -8.75 0.57
C ALA A 223 19.34 -7.67 0.05
N THR A 224 19.39 -7.36 -1.25
CA THR A 224 18.51 -6.34 -1.86
C THR A 224 17.04 -6.79 -1.80
N PHE A 225 16.76 -8.04 -2.19
CA PHE A 225 15.40 -8.58 -2.17
C PHE A 225 14.85 -8.70 -0.75
N GLY A 226 15.66 -9.22 0.18
CA GLY A 226 15.30 -9.37 1.59
C GLY A 226 15.02 -8.04 2.28
N LEU A 227 15.85 -7.01 2.04
CA LEU A 227 15.63 -5.66 2.59
C LEU A 227 14.26 -5.09 2.17
N GLY A 228 13.75 -5.45 0.99
CA GLY A 228 12.40 -5.10 0.56
C GLY A 228 11.32 -5.60 1.51
N PHE A 229 11.40 -6.86 1.94
CA PHE A 229 10.45 -7.45 2.90
C PHE A 229 10.57 -6.84 4.29
N VAL A 230 11.80 -6.53 4.73
CA VAL A 230 12.02 -5.84 6.01
C VAL A 230 11.32 -4.48 6.03
N ILE A 231 11.52 -3.68 4.97
CA ILE A 231 10.89 -2.36 4.86
C ILE A 231 9.37 -2.50 4.74
N ALA A 232 8.88 -3.46 3.95
CA ALA A 232 7.45 -3.72 3.83
C ALA A 232 6.81 -4.11 5.18
N GLY A 233 7.46 -4.94 5.99
CA GLY A 233 6.98 -5.33 7.32
C GLY A 233 6.89 -4.16 8.30
N VAL A 234 7.87 -3.26 8.31
CA VAL A 234 7.82 -2.03 9.14
C VAL A 234 6.71 -1.08 8.67
N LEU A 235 6.54 -0.90 7.35
CA LEU A 235 5.46 -0.09 6.80
C LEU A 235 4.09 -0.71 7.09
N ALA A 236 3.96 -2.03 7.04
CA ALA A 236 2.76 -2.75 7.44
C ALA A 236 2.38 -2.47 8.89
N ALA A 237 3.33 -2.61 9.82
CA ALA A 237 3.10 -2.32 11.23
C ALA A 237 2.67 -0.86 11.45
N LEU A 238 3.30 0.09 10.75
CA LEU A 238 2.91 1.49 10.81
C LEU A 238 1.49 1.73 10.28
N ALA A 239 1.10 1.04 9.21
CA ALA A 239 -0.27 1.08 8.68
C ALA A 239 -1.29 0.50 9.68
N GLY A 240 -0.92 -0.56 10.40
CA GLY A 240 -1.72 -1.15 11.49
C GLY A 240 -1.96 -0.19 12.64
N ILE A 241 -0.89 0.44 13.14
CA ILE A 241 -0.98 1.51 14.16
C ILE A 241 -1.88 2.65 13.65
N ALA A 242 -1.68 3.10 12.41
CA ALA A 242 -2.46 4.15 11.78
C ALA A 242 -3.97 3.79 11.70
N LEU A 243 -4.28 2.53 11.36
CA LEU A 243 -5.64 2.03 11.27
C LEU A 243 -6.33 2.06 12.64
N VAL A 244 -5.72 1.44 13.67
CA VAL A 244 -6.29 1.37 15.03
C VAL A 244 -6.37 2.74 15.68
N SER A 245 -5.37 3.60 15.47
CA SER A 245 -5.40 4.99 15.95
C SER A 245 -6.56 5.77 15.34
N ARG A 246 -6.88 5.53 14.06
CA ARG A 246 -7.99 6.19 13.36
C ARG A 246 -9.34 5.72 13.86
N THR A 247 -9.56 4.41 13.94
CA THR A 247 -10.85 3.82 14.32
C THR A 247 -11.10 3.87 15.83
N GLY A 248 -10.03 3.90 16.63
CA GLY A 248 -10.10 3.67 18.07
C GLY A 248 -10.46 2.22 18.43
N ILE A 249 -10.44 1.32 17.45
CA ILE A 249 -10.88 -0.06 17.58
C ILE A 249 -9.90 -0.96 16.85
N ALA A 250 -9.40 -1.99 17.54
CA ALA A 250 -8.77 -3.13 16.89
C ALA A 250 -9.77 -4.28 16.77
N MET A 251 -9.76 -4.96 15.62
CA MET A 251 -10.60 -6.13 15.35
C MET A 251 -9.76 -7.14 14.57
N PRO A 252 -9.82 -8.44 14.89
CA PRO A 252 -9.17 -9.47 14.08
C PRO A 252 -9.62 -9.36 12.63
N ARG A 253 -8.69 -9.50 11.68
CA ARG A 253 -8.90 -9.35 10.24
C ARG A 253 -9.33 -7.95 9.81
N GLY A 254 -9.08 -6.94 10.64
CA GLY A 254 -9.43 -5.54 10.38
C GLY A 254 -8.63 -4.93 9.22
N ALA A 255 -7.39 -5.37 9.01
CA ALA A 255 -6.56 -4.90 7.91
C ALA A 255 -6.70 -5.69 6.60
N GLU A 256 -7.30 -6.89 6.61
CA GLU A 256 -7.42 -7.80 5.47
C GLU A 256 -8.05 -7.16 4.21
N PRO A 257 -9.11 -6.33 4.31
CA PRO A 257 -9.69 -5.68 3.12
C PRO A 257 -8.71 -4.76 2.39
N PHE A 258 -7.75 -4.17 3.10
CA PHE A 258 -6.78 -3.26 2.51
C PHE A 258 -5.69 -3.98 1.71
N LEU A 259 -5.57 -5.31 1.82
CA LEU A 259 -4.64 -6.10 1.01
C LEU A 259 -4.95 -5.90 -0.48
N LEU A 260 -6.20 -6.15 -0.86
CA LEU A 260 -6.63 -6.03 -2.25
C LEU A 260 -6.59 -4.57 -2.72
N ASP A 261 -6.98 -3.62 -1.86
CA ASP A 261 -6.88 -2.19 -2.15
C ASP A 261 -5.43 -1.77 -2.45
N ALA A 262 -4.48 -2.28 -1.67
CA ALA A 262 -3.06 -1.98 -1.83
C ALA A 262 -2.50 -2.59 -3.14
N PHE A 263 -2.82 -3.85 -3.46
CA PHE A 263 -2.45 -4.43 -4.75
C PHE A 263 -3.06 -3.66 -5.93
N ALA A 264 -4.36 -3.35 -5.86
CA ALA A 264 -5.04 -2.56 -6.88
C ALA A 264 -4.38 -1.19 -7.04
N ALA A 265 -4.01 -0.52 -5.95
CA ALA A 265 -3.30 0.75 -5.97
C ALA A 265 -1.92 0.66 -6.66
N VAL A 266 -1.12 -0.37 -6.38
CA VAL A 266 0.18 -0.55 -7.03
C VAL A 266 0.02 -0.82 -8.53
N TYR A 267 -0.88 -1.72 -8.91
CA TYR A 267 -1.13 -2.06 -10.31
C TYR A 267 -1.76 -0.91 -11.09
N LEU A 268 -2.78 -0.24 -10.56
CA LEU A 268 -3.36 0.96 -11.17
C LEU A 268 -2.33 2.10 -11.28
N GLY A 269 -1.43 2.20 -10.30
CA GLY A 269 -0.32 3.15 -10.34
C GLY A 269 0.61 2.96 -11.54
N THR A 270 0.72 1.75 -12.10
CA THR A 270 1.48 1.52 -13.33
C THR A 270 0.83 2.18 -14.55
N LEU A 271 -0.50 2.33 -14.56
CA LEU A 271 -1.23 2.97 -15.65
C LEU A 271 -1.02 4.49 -15.68
N ALA A 272 -0.68 5.09 -14.53
CA ALA A 272 -0.28 6.49 -14.43
C ALA A 272 1.21 6.73 -14.80
N SER A 273 1.96 5.66 -15.12
CA SER A 273 3.37 5.72 -15.49
C SER A 273 3.53 5.65 -17.01
N LYS A 274 4.30 6.59 -17.59
CA LYS A 274 4.60 6.62 -19.03
C LYS A 274 5.18 5.29 -19.54
N ARG A 275 5.94 4.59 -18.69
CA ARG A 275 6.64 3.34 -19.03
C ARG A 275 5.91 2.08 -18.53
N GLY A 276 4.73 2.21 -17.93
CA GLY A 276 4.06 1.08 -17.26
C GLY A 276 4.85 0.52 -16.07
N GLU A 277 5.90 1.21 -15.62
CA GLU A 277 6.74 0.76 -14.50
C GLU A 277 6.07 1.09 -13.15
N MET A 278 6.17 0.17 -12.20
CA MET A 278 5.79 0.41 -10.80
C MET A 278 6.66 1.53 -10.20
N SER A 279 6.01 2.57 -9.68
CA SER A 279 6.66 3.75 -9.13
C SER A 279 5.94 4.24 -7.88
N VAL A 280 6.69 4.79 -6.93
CA VAL A 280 6.16 5.35 -5.67
C VAL A 280 5.09 6.41 -5.94
N THR A 281 5.31 7.28 -6.92
CA THR A 281 4.35 8.32 -7.33
C THR A 281 3.10 7.73 -7.97
N GLY A 282 3.25 6.73 -8.84
CA GLY A 282 2.12 6.02 -9.44
C GLY A 282 1.28 5.32 -8.37
N THR A 283 1.92 4.65 -7.42
CA THR A 283 1.24 4.00 -6.29
C THR A 283 0.45 4.97 -5.44
N LEU A 284 0.98 6.18 -5.17
CA LEU A 284 0.23 7.21 -4.46
C LEU A 284 -1.05 7.60 -5.22
N VAL A 285 -0.95 7.85 -6.53
CA VAL A 285 -2.10 8.17 -7.38
C VAL A 285 -3.12 7.03 -7.36
N GLY A 286 -2.66 5.79 -7.53
CA GLY A 286 -3.50 4.60 -7.47
C GLY A 286 -4.20 4.42 -6.12
N ALA A 287 -3.49 4.60 -5.01
CA ALA A 287 -4.05 4.46 -3.66
C ALA A 287 -5.07 5.55 -3.33
N LEU A 288 -4.82 6.79 -3.78
CA LEU A 288 -5.81 7.86 -3.67
C LEU A 288 -7.04 7.55 -4.51
N PHE A 289 -6.86 7.10 -5.76
CA PHE A 289 -7.98 6.70 -6.61
C PHE A 289 -8.82 5.59 -5.98
N ILE A 290 -8.20 4.51 -5.47
CA ILE A 290 -8.91 3.42 -4.79
C ILE A 290 -9.69 3.91 -3.56
N GLY A 291 -9.12 4.84 -2.78
CA GLY A 291 -9.81 5.42 -1.64
C GLY A 291 -11.04 6.25 -2.03
N PHE A 292 -10.90 7.12 -3.04
CA PHE A 292 -12.02 7.91 -3.56
C PHE A 292 -13.08 7.04 -4.25
N LEU A 293 -12.65 6.03 -5.00
CA LEU A 293 -13.54 5.04 -5.60
C LEU A 293 -14.36 4.31 -4.52
N THR A 294 -13.70 3.79 -3.49
CA THR A 294 -14.36 3.08 -2.39
C THR A 294 -15.37 3.96 -1.67
N ASN A 295 -15.00 5.22 -1.43
CA ASN A 295 -15.91 6.21 -0.84
C ASN A 295 -17.10 6.51 -1.75
N GLY A 296 -16.88 6.70 -3.06
CA GLY A 296 -17.94 6.95 -4.03
C GLY A 296 -18.96 5.82 -4.10
N LEU A 297 -18.48 4.57 -4.15
CA LEU A 297 -19.32 3.38 -4.09
C LEU A 297 -20.14 3.32 -2.79
N THR A 298 -19.50 3.61 -1.66
CA THR A 298 -20.16 3.63 -0.35
C THR A 298 -21.27 4.70 -0.32
N MET A 299 -21.04 5.89 -0.88
CA MET A 299 -22.05 6.96 -0.96
C MET A 299 -23.21 6.65 -1.91
N LEU A 300 -23.00 5.74 -2.88
CA LEU A 300 -24.06 5.19 -3.72
C LEU A 300 -24.83 4.04 -3.05
N GLY A 301 -24.43 3.62 -1.85
CA GLY A 301 -25.01 2.46 -1.15
C GLY A 301 -24.53 1.11 -1.69
N LEU A 302 -23.47 1.09 -2.51
CA LEU A 302 -22.87 -0.12 -3.03
C LEU A 302 -21.89 -0.68 -2.00
N GLY A 303 -22.21 -1.86 -1.46
CA GLY A 303 -21.44 -2.52 -0.42
C GLY A 303 -20.14 -3.19 -0.90
N ALA A 304 -19.52 -3.96 0.01
CA ALA A 304 -18.26 -4.66 -0.22
C ALA A 304 -18.20 -5.57 -1.48
N PRO A 305 -19.29 -6.27 -1.91
CA PRO A 305 -19.22 -7.12 -3.10
C PRO A 305 -18.80 -6.35 -4.37
N TYR A 306 -19.35 -5.15 -4.57
CA TYR A 306 -19.02 -4.30 -5.71
C TYR A 306 -17.59 -3.79 -5.63
N ARG A 307 -17.10 -3.47 -4.42
CA ARG A 307 -15.70 -3.08 -4.21
C ARG A 307 -14.74 -4.20 -4.60
N TYR A 308 -15.01 -5.44 -4.19
CA TYR A 308 -14.16 -6.58 -4.55
C TYR A 308 -14.17 -6.85 -6.06
N ALA A 309 -15.35 -6.82 -6.69
CA ALA A 309 -15.46 -7.00 -8.14
C ALA A 309 -14.69 -5.92 -8.91
N LEU A 310 -14.81 -4.66 -8.50
CA LEU A 310 -14.12 -3.54 -9.16
C LEU A 310 -12.61 -3.59 -8.93
N ASN A 311 -12.15 -3.83 -7.71
CA ASN A 311 -10.71 -3.92 -7.44
C ASN A 311 -10.06 -5.09 -8.19
N GLY A 312 -10.69 -6.26 -8.19
CA GLY A 312 -10.23 -7.40 -8.98
C GLY A 312 -10.22 -7.08 -10.48
N GLY A 313 -11.30 -6.48 -10.98
CA GLY A 313 -11.39 -6.01 -12.36
C GLY A 313 -10.29 -5.02 -12.73
N PHE A 314 -9.98 -4.05 -11.86
CA PHE A 314 -8.91 -3.08 -12.08
C PHE A 314 -7.53 -3.72 -12.13
N ILE A 315 -7.25 -4.71 -11.27
CA ILE A 315 -5.99 -5.46 -11.32
C ILE A 315 -5.88 -6.20 -12.65
N LEU A 316 -6.92 -6.93 -13.05
CA LEU A 316 -6.94 -7.68 -14.31
C LEU A 316 -6.77 -6.75 -15.52
N LEU A 317 -7.48 -5.62 -15.57
CA LEU A 317 -7.35 -4.63 -16.63
C LEU A 317 -5.97 -4.01 -16.66
N ALA A 318 -5.42 -3.62 -15.50
CA ALA A 318 -4.09 -3.05 -15.42
C ALA A 318 -3.01 -4.04 -15.91
N MET A 319 -3.13 -5.32 -15.54
CA MET A 319 -2.23 -6.36 -16.00
C MET A 319 -2.40 -6.68 -17.49
N ALA A 320 -3.63 -6.74 -18.00
CA ALA A 320 -3.90 -6.97 -19.42
C ALA A 320 -3.31 -5.85 -20.29
N ILE A 321 -3.54 -4.59 -19.92
CA ILE A 321 -2.99 -3.42 -20.63
C ILE A 321 -1.46 -3.38 -20.49
N GLY A 322 -0.94 -3.68 -19.30
CA GLY A 322 0.50 -3.74 -19.05
C GLY A 322 1.20 -4.84 -19.87
N GLY A 323 0.55 -6.00 -20.02
CA GLY A 323 1.02 -7.10 -20.87
C GLY A 323 1.06 -6.71 -22.34
N LEU A 324 -0.03 -6.16 -22.87
CA LEU A 324 -0.13 -5.74 -24.28
C LEU A 324 0.88 -4.64 -24.67
N LYS A 325 1.33 -3.82 -23.71
CA LYS A 325 2.36 -2.79 -23.93
C LYS A 325 3.79 -3.35 -23.96
N ARG A 326 4.04 -4.57 -23.50
CA ARG A 326 5.37 -5.20 -23.47
C ARG A 326 5.72 -5.95 -24.74
N ASP A 327 4.71 -6.35 -25.51
CA ASP A 327 4.86 -7.17 -26.71
C ASP A 327 4.90 -6.34 -28.01
N ASN A 328 4.98 -5.00 -27.91
CA ASN A 328 5.25 -4.05 -29.00
C ASN A 328 6.51 -3.24 -28.69
#